data_AF-A0A7V4MY70-F1
#
_entry.id   AF-A0A7V4MY70-F1
#
_cell.length_a   1.000
_cell.length_b   1.000
_cell.length_c   1.000
_cell.angle_alpha   90.00
_cell.angle_beta   90.00
_cell.angle_gamma   90.00
#
_symmetry.space_group_name_H-M   'P 1'
#
loop_
_entity.id
_entity.type
_entity.pdbx_description
1 polymer ?
#
loop_
_entity_poly.entity_id
_entity_poly.type
_entity_poly.pdbx_seq_one_letter_code
_entity_poly.pdbx_strand_id
1 'polypeptide(L)'
;MRDGQLRGVRLGFDLVEVERFRRALHRHPRLASRLFTTGEMRYAGAHSDPVPHLAARFAAKEAVGKLLGSGVLCWQEIEVLGDPLARGPARVRLSGRTAGTAAGLSRLEVSLTHTESLAGACVVAVARGGDGMSDSAEHCCCGHGRDGREDAAQGGAPFLSLAEKPAVFTPAQMRELDRTTIEDVGIPGPVLMERAALGLSRLILMRYPERHTLIVCGQGNNGGDGLAAARQLHLAGHPVVCVVIASSPAGLSPDAALNFEAARKAGVNLRTGDVPDYLWEEAEVVVDCLLGTGASGELRGKVAEWAARINEAGARGVPIVACDVPSG
;
A
#
# COMPACT_ATOMS: atom_id res chain seq x y z
N MET A 1 -2.88 29.88 -15.36
CA MET A 1 -3.25 28.49 -15.68
C MET A 1 -3.20 27.72 -14.37
N ARG A 2 -4.25 26.95 -14.06
CA ARG A 2 -4.55 26.47 -12.71
C ARG A 2 -3.55 25.41 -12.26
N ASP A 3 -3.02 25.60 -11.07
CA ASP A 3 -2.15 24.67 -10.34
C ASP A 3 -2.85 23.30 -10.22
N GLY A 4 -2.31 22.29 -10.90
CA GLY A 4 -2.82 20.93 -10.92
C GLY A 4 -2.43 20.18 -9.67
N GLN A 5 -2.98 20.56 -8.51
CA GLN A 5 -2.76 19.84 -7.26
C GLN A 5 -3.27 18.40 -7.43
N LEU A 6 -2.36 17.44 -7.62
CA LEU A 6 -2.68 16.02 -7.79
C LEU A 6 -3.49 15.56 -6.58
N ARG A 7 -4.80 15.39 -6.79
CA ARG A 7 -5.71 14.90 -5.76
C ARG A 7 -5.40 13.43 -5.50
N GLY A 8 -4.74 13.12 -4.39
CA GLY A 8 -4.28 11.77 -4.07
C GLY A 8 -5.41 10.74 -4.12
N VAL A 9 -5.26 9.69 -4.94
CA VAL A 9 -6.21 8.58 -5.02
C VAL A 9 -5.95 7.62 -3.85
N ARG A 10 -7.01 7.26 -3.13
CA ARG A 10 -7.01 6.23 -2.08
C ARG A 10 -7.79 5.01 -2.56
N LEU A 11 -7.26 3.83 -2.25
CA LEU A 11 -7.84 2.55 -2.63
C LEU A 11 -7.88 1.62 -1.41
N GLY A 12 -8.96 0.86 -1.32
CA GLY A 12 -9.10 -0.27 -0.43
C GLY A 12 -9.57 -1.50 -1.20
N PHE A 13 -9.01 -2.66 -0.88
CA PHE A 13 -9.35 -3.92 -1.50
C PHE A 13 -9.42 -5.02 -0.45
N ASP A 14 -10.40 -5.92 -0.59
CA ASP A 14 -10.52 -7.08 0.28
C ASP A 14 -11.10 -8.29 -0.46
N LEU A 15 -10.72 -9.47 0.03
CA LEU A 15 -11.15 -10.78 -0.46
C LEU A 15 -11.56 -11.67 0.70
N VAL A 16 -12.64 -12.41 0.50
CA VAL A 16 -13.28 -13.24 1.53
C VAL A 16 -13.57 -14.61 0.94
N GLU A 17 -13.09 -15.66 1.60
CA GLU A 17 -13.51 -17.04 1.31
C GLU A 17 -14.96 -17.24 1.77
N VAL A 18 -15.87 -17.49 0.81
CA VAL A 18 -17.32 -17.58 1.05
C VAL A 18 -17.63 -18.71 2.02
N GLU A 19 -16.97 -19.86 1.88
CA GLU A 19 -17.21 -21.02 2.75
C GLU A 19 -16.71 -20.78 4.18
N ARG A 20 -15.56 -20.12 4.33
CA ARG A 20 -15.07 -19.72 5.66
C ARG A 20 -16.03 -18.74 6.33
N PHE A 21 -16.56 -17.78 5.57
CA PHE A 21 -17.55 -16.82 6.06
C PHE A 21 -18.88 -17.50 6.41
N ARG A 22 -19.34 -18.43 5.58
CA ARG A 22 -20.53 -19.27 5.83
C ARG A 22 -20.43 -19.97 7.19
N ARG A 23 -19.30 -20.64 7.45
CA ARG A 23 -19.04 -21.33 8.72
C ARG A 23 -19.04 -20.36 9.91
N ALA A 24 -18.50 -19.15 9.73
CA ALA A 24 -18.50 -18.12 10.78
C ALA A 24 -19.93 -17.64 11.11
N LEU A 25 -20.77 -17.41 10.10
CA LEU A 25 -22.18 -17.03 10.29
C LEU A 25 -22.99 -18.14 10.99
N HIS A 26 -22.76 -19.40 10.64
CA HIS A 26 -23.40 -20.54 11.32
C HIS A 26 -22.97 -20.68 12.78
N ARG A 27 -21.67 -20.53 13.05
CA ARG A 27 -21.13 -20.63 14.41
C ARG A 27 -21.60 -19.50 15.32
N HIS A 28 -21.84 -18.32 14.75
CA HIS A 28 -22.23 -17.12 15.49
C HIS A 28 -23.49 -16.49 14.89
N PRO A 29 -24.70 -16.92 15.30
CA PRO A 29 -25.96 -16.47 14.69
C PRO A 29 -26.22 -14.95 14.77
N ARG A 30 -25.62 -14.25 15.75
CA ARG A 30 -25.69 -12.78 15.89
C ARG A 30 -24.63 -12.02 15.09
N LEU A 31 -23.75 -12.72 14.37
CA LEU A 31 -22.66 -12.08 13.64
C LEU A 31 -23.20 -11.20 12.51
N ALA A 32 -24.17 -11.69 11.74
CA ALA A 32 -24.76 -10.93 10.64
C ALA A 32 -25.36 -9.60 11.10
N SER A 33 -26.13 -9.59 12.19
CA SER A 33 -26.76 -8.36 12.70
C SER A 33 -25.75 -7.38 13.31
N ARG A 34 -24.56 -7.83 13.71
CA ARG A 34 -23.46 -6.94 14.15
C ARG A 34 -22.71 -6.33 12.96
N LEU A 35 -22.53 -7.09 11.89
CA LEU A 35 -21.73 -6.69 10.74
C LEU A 35 -22.53 -5.87 9.71
N PHE A 36 -23.83 -6.14 9.56
CA PHE A 36 -24.66 -5.62 8.48
C PHE A 36 -25.83 -4.82 9.00
N THR A 37 -26.21 -3.80 8.22
CA THR A 37 -27.44 -3.05 8.42
C THR A 37 -28.66 -3.90 8.03
N THR A 38 -29.85 -3.48 8.48
CA THR A 38 -31.12 -4.11 8.06
C THR A 38 -31.32 -4.04 6.54
N GLY A 39 -30.86 -2.97 5.89
CA GLY A 39 -30.95 -2.82 4.43
C GLY A 39 -30.10 -3.87 3.70
N GLU A 40 -28.88 -4.09 4.13
CA GLU A 40 -27.96 -5.07 3.56
C GLU A 40 -28.44 -6.51 3.76
N MET A 41 -28.93 -6.84 4.96
CA MET A 41 -29.50 -8.16 5.22
C MET A 41 -30.76 -8.42 4.39
N ARG A 42 -31.61 -7.41 4.20
CA ARG A 42 -32.79 -7.51 3.33
C ARG A 42 -32.39 -7.75 1.87
N TYR A 43 -31.39 -7.03 1.36
CA TYR A 43 -30.88 -7.25 0.00
C TYR A 43 -30.36 -8.68 -0.16
N ALA A 44 -29.50 -9.14 0.76
CA ALA A 44 -28.91 -10.47 0.64
C ALA A 44 -29.97 -11.57 0.73
N GLY A 45 -30.94 -11.42 1.63
CA GLY A 45 -32.06 -12.36 1.78
C GLY A 45 -33.04 -12.41 0.60
N ALA A 46 -32.98 -11.46 -0.34
CA ALA A 46 -33.76 -11.51 -1.57
C ALA A 46 -33.19 -12.48 -2.63
N HIS A 47 -32.00 -13.02 -2.41
CA HIS A 47 -31.33 -13.96 -3.30
C HIS A 47 -31.43 -15.40 -2.76
N SER A 48 -31.28 -16.39 -3.63
CA SER A 48 -31.40 -17.81 -3.28
C SER A 48 -30.34 -18.28 -2.27
N ASP A 49 -29.10 -17.80 -2.40
CA ASP A 49 -28.05 -17.95 -1.37
C ASP A 49 -27.61 -16.55 -0.89
N PRO A 50 -27.95 -16.14 0.33
CA PRO A 50 -27.58 -14.83 0.86
C PRO A 50 -26.08 -14.72 1.19
N VAL A 51 -25.36 -15.83 1.38
CA VAL A 51 -24.01 -15.82 1.97
C VAL A 51 -22.97 -15.15 1.06
N PRO A 52 -22.88 -15.46 -0.26
CA PRO A 52 -21.96 -14.75 -1.16
C PRO A 52 -22.22 -13.24 -1.20
N HIS A 53 -23.49 -12.82 -1.16
CA HIS A 53 -23.87 -11.40 -1.17
C HIS A 53 -23.51 -10.67 0.14
N LEU A 54 -23.57 -11.37 1.28
CA LEU A 54 -23.07 -10.85 2.56
C LEU A 54 -21.55 -10.83 2.61
N ALA A 55 -20.87 -11.86 2.07
CA ALA A 55 -19.42 -11.91 1.99
C ALA A 55 -18.86 -10.77 1.13
N ALA A 56 -19.48 -10.48 -0.02
CA ALA A 56 -19.09 -9.34 -0.86
C ALA A 56 -19.23 -8.00 -0.11
N ARG A 57 -20.32 -7.83 0.64
CA ARG A 57 -20.52 -6.62 1.46
C ARG A 57 -19.53 -6.52 2.61
N PHE A 58 -19.19 -7.65 3.23
CA PHE A 58 -18.15 -7.71 4.25
C PHE A 58 -16.81 -7.24 3.67
N ALA A 59 -16.43 -7.77 2.49
CA ALA A 59 -15.24 -7.33 1.76
C ALA A 59 -15.27 -5.82 1.47
N ALA A 60 -16.42 -5.27 1.06
CA ALA A 60 -16.54 -3.84 0.82
C ALA A 60 -16.36 -3.00 2.10
N LYS A 61 -16.86 -3.47 3.25
CA LYS A 61 -16.67 -2.77 4.53
C LYS A 61 -15.20 -2.78 4.97
N GLU A 62 -14.54 -3.93 4.85
CA GLU A 62 -13.09 -4.06 5.09
C GLU A 62 -12.28 -3.17 4.14
N ALA A 63 -12.63 -3.17 2.84
CA ALA A 63 -12.02 -2.30 1.85
C ALA A 63 -12.18 -0.81 2.21
N VAL A 64 -13.36 -0.39 2.70
CA VAL A 64 -13.54 0.98 3.23
C VAL A 64 -12.62 1.23 4.43
N GLY A 65 -12.55 0.30 5.39
CA GLY A 65 -11.64 0.42 6.55
C GLY A 65 -10.18 0.59 6.14
N LYS A 66 -9.72 -0.16 5.14
CA LYS A 66 -8.36 -0.05 4.56
C LYS A 66 -8.14 1.28 3.84
N LEU A 67 -9.13 1.73 3.06
CA LEU A 67 -9.07 3.01 2.34
C LEU A 67 -8.95 4.20 3.31
N LEU A 68 -9.66 4.14 4.43
CA LEU A 68 -9.63 5.18 5.46
C LEU A 68 -8.35 5.15 6.30
N GLY A 69 -7.65 4.01 6.35
CA GLY A 69 -6.41 3.82 7.12
C GLY A 69 -6.63 3.63 8.63
N SER A 70 -7.87 3.73 9.11
CA SER A 70 -8.26 3.51 10.52
C SER A 70 -8.76 2.10 10.81
N GLY A 71 -8.89 1.25 9.79
CA GLY A 71 -9.69 0.03 9.89
C GLY A 71 -11.19 0.33 10.02
N VAL A 72 -11.99 -0.71 10.25
CA VAL A 72 -13.45 -0.59 10.42
C VAL A 72 -13.77 -0.18 11.86
N LEU A 73 -14.07 1.11 12.07
CA LEU A 73 -14.45 1.64 13.39
C LEU A 73 -15.80 1.09 13.86
N CYS A 74 -16.79 1.08 12.96
CA CYS A 74 -18.11 0.53 13.23
C CYS A 74 -18.68 -0.09 11.96
N TRP A 75 -18.97 -1.39 12.01
CA TRP A 75 -19.47 -2.14 10.86
C TRP A 75 -20.79 -1.62 10.29
N GLN A 76 -21.69 -1.16 11.16
CA GLN A 76 -22.99 -0.65 10.74
C GLN A 76 -22.94 0.80 10.25
N GLU A 77 -21.85 1.53 10.50
CA GLU A 77 -21.64 2.88 9.95
C GLU A 77 -21.19 2.87 8.48
N ILE A 78 -20.84 1.71 7.95
CA ILE A 78 -20.52 1.49 6.55
C ILE A 78 -21.63 0.64 5.96
N GLU A 79 -22.46 1.21 5.11
CA GLU A 79 -23.54 0.49 4.46
C GLU A 79 -23.31 0.38 2.96
N VAL A 80 -23.36 -0.84 2.45
CA VAL A 80 -23.25 -1.12 1.02
C VAL A 80 -24.65 -1.24 0.42
N LEU A 81 -25.08 -0.15 -0.19
CA LEU A 81 -26.33 -0.05 -0.92
C LEU A 81 -26.18 -0.80 -2.24
N GLY A 82 -26.96 -1.87 -2.41
CA GLY A 82 -27.20 -2.48 -3.71
C GLY A 82 -28.52 -1.94 -4.26
N ASP A 83 -28.61 -1.74 -5.56
CA ASP A 83 -29.91 -1.56 -6.19
C ASP A 83 -30.54 -2.96 -6.38
N PRO A 84 -31.65 -3.29 -5.69
CA PRO A 84 -32.27 -4.60 -5.81
C PRO A 84 -33.03 -4.79 -7.14
N LEU A 85 -33.22 -3.73 -7.93
CA LEU A 85 -34.08 -3.75 -9.13
C LEU A 85 -33.46 -3.08 -10.37
N ALA A 86 -32.38 -2.30 -10.25
CA ALA A 86 -31.75 -1.65 -11.40
C ALA A 86 -30.31 -2.10 -11.60
N ARG A 87 -29.91 -2.13 -12.87
CA ARG A 87 -28.55 -2.34 -13.38
C ARG A 87 -27.62 -1.15 -13.03
N GLY A 88 -27.68 -0.65 -11.79
CA GLY A 88 -26.90 0.47 -11.30
C GLY A 88 -25.69 -0.01 -10.47
N PRO A 89 -24.60 0.77 -10.41
CA PRO A 89 -23.44 0.43 -9.60
C PRO A 89 -23.77 0.52 -8.11
N ALA A 90 -23.21 -0.41 -7.33
CA ALA A 90 -23.30 -0.39 -5.87
C ALA A 90 -22.73 0.91 -5.29
N ARG A 91 -23.20 1.31 -4.11
CA ARG A 91 -22.79 2.56 -3.45
C ARG A 91 -22.47 2.32 -1.99
N VAL A 92 -21.48 3.05 -1.48
CA VAL A 92 -21.19 3.09 -0.04
C VAL A 92 -21.84 4.33 0.57
N ARG A 93 -22.59 4.13 1.65
CA ARG A 93 -23.05 5.18 2.55
C ARG A 93 -22.28 5.09 3.86
N LEU A 94 -21.65 6.18 4.26
CA LEU A 94 -20.98 6.31 5.55
C LEU A 94 -21.83 7.13 6.50
N SER A 95 -21.84 6.77 7.78
CA SER A 95 -22.48 7.54 8.85
C SER A 95 -21.60 7.63 10.10
N GLY A 96 -22.02 8.45 11.07
CA GLY A 96 -21.38 8.53 12.38
C GLY A 96 -19.89 8.89 12.32
N ARG A 97 -19.08 8.21 13.13
CA ARG A 97 -17.63 8.50 13.22
C ARG A 97 -16.90 8.15 11.93
N THR A 98 -17.32 7.09 11.25
CA THR A 98 -16.73 6.66 9.98
C THR A 98 -16.95 7.69 8.86
N ALA A 99 -18.06 8.42 8.86
CA ALA A 99 -18.24 9.54 7.93
C ALA A 99 -17.27 10.70 8.22
N GLY A 100 -16.98 10.97 9.50
CA GLY A 100 -16.01 11.99 9.91
C GLY A 100 -14.60 11.72 9.41
N THR A 101 -14.14 10.47 9.50
CA THR A 101 -12.80 10.08 8.98
C THR A 101 -12.71 10.16 7.45
N ALA A 102 -13.84 10.13 6.75
CA ALA A 102 -13.93 10.23 5.30
C ALA A 102 -14.15 11.66 4.77
N ALA A 103 -14.24 12.67 5.65
CA ALA A 103 -14.63 14.04 5.26
C ALA A 103 -13.72 14.68 4.20
N GLY A 104 -12.44 14.33 4.21
CA GLY A 104 -11.44 14.77 3.23
C GLY A 104 -11.44 14.01 1.90
N LEU A 105 -12.40 13.12 1.65
CA LEU A 105 -12.47 12.28 0.46
C LEU A 105 -13.62 12.68 -0.46
N SER A 106 -13.45 12.41 -1.75
CA SER A 106 -14.54 12.42 -2.73
C SER A 106 -15.57 11.37 -2.35
N ARG A 107 -16.64 11.31 -3.14
CA ARG A 107 -17.53 10.16 -3.12
C ARG A 107 -16.72 8.87 -3.32
N LEU A 108 -17.04 7.85 -2.55
CA LEU A 108 -16.47 6.51 -2.65
C LEU A 108 -17.14 5.79 -3.83
N GLU A 109 -16.34 5.33 -4.77
CA GLU A 109 -16.77 4.41 -5.82
C GLU A 109 -16.43 2.98 -5.37
N VAL A 110 -17.38 2.05 -5.54
CA VAL A 110 -17.23 0.67 -5.10
C VAL A 110 -17.61 -0.30 -6.22
N SER A 111 -16.78 -1.33 -6.38
CA SER A 111 -17.08 -2.50 -7.20
C SER A 111 -17.03 -3.74 -6.34
N LEU A 112 -18.02 -4.63 -6.50
CA LEU A 112 -18.12 -5.89 -5.77
C LEU A 112 -18.25 -7.03 -6.77
N THR A 113 -17.69 -8.18 -6.41
CA THR A 113 -17.85 -9.41 -7.17
C THR A 113 -17.90 -10.59 -6.23
N HIS A 114 -18.54 -11.68 -6.65
CA HIS A 114 -18.43 -12.95 -5.97
C HIS A 114 -18.58 -14.11 -6.95
N THR A 115 -17.92 -15.21 -6.62
CA THR A 115 -18.12 -16.53 -7.17
C THR A 115 -18.73 -17.42 -6.10
N GLU A 116 -18.79 -18.73 -6.33
CA GLU A 116 -19.20 -19.70 -5.31
C GLU A 116 -18.20 -19.81 -4.15
N SER A 117 -16.92 -19.55 -4.39
CA SER A 117 -15.82 -19.77 -3.44
C SER A 117 -15.24 -18.49 -2.84
N LEU A 118 -15.26 -17.38 -3.59
CA LEU A 118 -14.64 -16.12 -3.19
C LEU A 118 -15.58 -14.94 -3.40
N ALA A 119 -15.52 -13.97 -2.50
CA ALA A 119 -16.15 -12.67 -2.66
C ALA A 119 -15.10 -11.57 -2.49
N GLY A 120 -15.25 -10.47 -3.23
CA GLY A 120 -14.28 -9.39 -3.20
C GLY A 120 -14.89 -8.03 -3.43
N ALA A 121 -14.20 -7.00 -2.98
CA ALA A 121 -14.57 -5.63 -3.23
C ALA A 121 -13.35 -4.73 -3.42
N CYS A 122 -13.49 -3.77 -4.32
CA CYS A 122 -12.56 -2.67 -4.52
C CYS A 122 -13.29 -1.35 -4.27
N VAL A 123 -12.71 -0.47 -3.45
CA VAL A 123 -13.25 0.85 -3.13
C VAL A 123 -12.18 1.88 -3.47
N VAL A 124 -12.59 2.96 -4.16
CA VAL A 124 -11.69 4.05 -4.57
C VAL A 124 -12.31 5.38 -4.20
N ALA A 125 -11.47 6.32 -3.73
CA ALA A 125 -11.84 7.71 -3.52
C ALA A 125 -10.66 8.63 -3.84
N VAL A 126 -10.95 9.87 -4.19
CA VAL A 126 -9.97 10.92 -4.48
C VAL A 126 -9.94 11.89 -3.30
N ALA A 127 -8.79 12.22 -2.76
CA ALA A 127 -8.69 13.23 -1.71
C ALA A 127 -9.22 14.59 -2.21
N ARG A 128 -10.05 15.26 -1.42
CA ARG A 128 -10.45 16.64 -1.69
C ARG A 128 -9.25 17.52 -1.37
N GLY A 129 -8.68 18.19 -2.37
CA GLY A 129 -7.63 19.18 -2.16
C GLY A 129 -8.11 20.26 -1.18
N GLY A 130 -7.35 20.51 -0.13
CA GLY A 130 -7.64 21.58 0.82
C GLY A 130 -7.10 22.90 0.29
N ASP A 131 -7.97 23.88 0.07
CA ASP A 131 -7.59 25.28 0.18
C ASP A 131 -7.14 25.53 1.62
N GLY A 132 -6.08 26.34 1.77
CA GLY A 132 -5.20 26.36 2.95
C GLY A 132 -5.87 26.46 4.31
N MET A 133 -5.36 25.66 5.25
CA MET A 133 -5.53 25.92 6.68
C MET A 133 -4.32 26.72 7.14
N SER A 134 -4.57 27.99 7.44
CA SER A 134 -3.63 28.99 7.93
C SER A 134 -3.04 28.62 9.30
N ASP A 135 -1.74 28.90 9.43
CA ASP A 135 -1.07 29.21 10.70
C ASP A 135 -1.89 30.20 11.52
N SER A 136 -2.30 29.80 12.73
CA SER A 136 -2.51 30.70 13.87
C SER A 136 -2.96 29.92 15.11
N ALA A 137 -2.06 29.77 16.09
CA ALA A 137 -2.25 30.25 17.47
C ALA A 137 -1.29 29.54 18.44
N GLU A 138 -0.12 30.16 18.64
CA GLU A 138 0.54 30.16 19.95
C GLU A 138 -0.24 31.02 20.95
N HIS A 139 -0.03 30.72 22.24
CA HIS A 139 -0.36 31.51 23.45
C HIS A 139 -1.78 31.45 24.04
N CYS A 140 -1.90 30.83 25.24
CA CYS A 140 -2.09 31.50 26.56
C CYS A 140 -2.51 30.46 27.62
N CYS A 141 -1.60 30.00 28.50
CA CYS A 141 -1.53 30.31 29.94
C CYS A 141 -2.48 29.54 30.90
N CYS A 142 -1.83 28.66 31.69
CA CYS A 142 -2.00 28.33 33.13
C CYS A 142 -3.37 28.36 33.83
N GLY A 143 -3.66 27.30 34.61
CA GLY A 143 -4.66 27.31 35.69
C GLY A 143 -4.78 25.97 36.44
N HIS A 144 -4.43 25.97 37.73
CA HIS A 144 -4.40 24.82 38.65
C HIS A 144 -5.77 24.18 38.96
N GLY A 145 -5.77 22.91 39.38
CA GLY A 145 -6.85 22.34 40.20
C GLY A 145 -6.81 20.81 40.33
N ARG A 146 -6.34 20.30 41.47
CA ARG A 146 -6.42 18.89 41.88
C ARG A 146 -7.85 18.52 42.30
N ASP A 147 -8.31 17.31 42.00
CA ASP A 147 -8.70 16.29 43.01
C ASP A 147 -9.55 15.13 42.42
N GLY A 148 -9.08 13.91 42.69
CA GLY A 148 -9.88 12.75 43.12
C GLY A 148 -10.89 12.11 42.15
N ARG A 149 -10.50 10.97 41.56
CA ARG A 149 -10.95 9.62 41.98
C ARG A 149 -10.47 8.56 40.98
N GLU A 150 -9.72 7.61 41.51
CA GLU A 150 -9.39 6.35 40.86
C GLU A 150 -10.65 5.48 40.78
N ASP A 151 -10.94 4.95 39.59
CA ASP A 151 -11.60 3.66 39.46
C ASP A 151 -10.93 2.90 38.32
N ALA A 152 -10.35 1.75 38.69
CA ALA A 152 -9.60 0.87 37.83
C ALA A 152 -10.52 0.14 36.86
N ALA A 153 -10.21 0.23 35.57
CA ALA A 153 -10.62 -0.76 34.59
C ALA A 153 -9.42 -1.08 33.69
N GLN A 154 -8.91 -2.29 33.86
CA GLN A 154 -7.88 -2.91 33.04
C GLN A 154 -8.31 -2.87 31.56
N GLY A 155 -7.57 -2.10 30.76
CA GLY A 155 -7.73 -1.99 29.32
C GLY A 155 -6.34 -1.91 28.70
N GLY A 156 -6.10 -2.73 27.68
CA GLY A 156 -4.79 -3.03 27.11
C GLY A 156 -3.94 -1.81 26.77
N ALA A 157 -2.62 -2.05 26.77
CA ALA A 157 -1.59 -1.06 26.53
C ALA A 157 -1.95 -0.06 25.40
N PRO A 158 -1.73 1.24 25.62
CA PRO A 158 -2.00 2.24 24.60
C PRO A 158 -1.15 1.94 23.36
N PHE A 159 -1.81 1.89 22.20
CA PHE A 159 -1.17 1.84 20.89
C PHE A 159 -0.18 3.00 20.80
N LEU A 160 1.09 2.68 20.54
CA LEU A 160 2.22 3.61 20.58
C LEU A 160 1.86 4.89 19.82
N SER A 161 1.93 6.03 20.52
CA SER A 161 1.77 7.33 19.89
C SER A 161 2.99 7.61 19.01
N LEU A 162 2.77 8.19 17.82
CA LEU A 162 3.81 8.63 16.87
C LEU A 162 4.74 9.75 17.39
N ALA A 163 4.87 9.90 18.70
CA ALA A 163 5.93 10.68 19.35
C ALA A 163 7.21 9.84 19.61
N GLU A 164 7.19 8.54 19.33
CA GLU A 164 8.39 7.72 19.37
C GLU A 164 9.20 7.91 18.08
N LYS A 165 10.47 8.30 18.21
CA LYS A 165 11.41 8.33 17.08
C LYS A 165 11.32 6.98 16.36
N PRO A 166 11.29 6.95 15.01
CA PRO A 166 11.28 5.68 14.28
C PRO A 166 12.46 4.84 14.76
N ALA A 167 12.17 3.60 15.14
CA ALA A 167 13.21 2.67 15.56
C ALA A 167 14.20 2.50 14.39
N VAL A 168 15.47 2.82 14.65
CA VAL A 168 16.55 2.56 13.70
C VAL A 168 17.03 1.15 13.96
N PHE A 169 16.82 0.26 13.00
CA PHE A 169 17.23 -1.13 13.09
C PHE A 169 18.58 -1.32 12.41
N THR A 170 19.41 -2.17 13.00
CA THR A 170 20.60 -2.69 12.32
C THR A 170 20.19 -3.63 11.17
N PRO A 171 21.05 -3.83 10.16
CA PRO A 171 20.83 -4.84 9.12
C PRO A 171 20.49 -6.23 9.67
N ALA A 172 21.16 -6.64 10.75
CA ALA A 172 20.90 -7.93 11.39
C ALA A 172 19.49 -8.00 12.01
N GLN A 173 19.05 -6.93 12.67
CA GLN A 173 17.69 -6.83 13.22
C GLN A 173 16.63 -6.80 12.12
N MET A 174 16.86 -6.11 11.01
CA MET A 174 15.91 -6.11 9.87
C MET A 174 15.76 -7.51 9.26
N ARG A 175 16.88 -8.21 9.04
CA ARG A 175 16.83 -9.60 8.54
C ARG A 175 16.10 -10.54 9.49
N GLU A 176 16.29 -10.35 10.80
CA GLU A 176 15.59 -11.16 11.80
C GLU A 176 14.09 -10.85 11.84
N LEU A 177 13.70 -9.58 11.72
CA LEU A 177 12.30 -9.19 11.60
C LEU A 177 11.65 -9.80 10.36
N ASP A 178 12.34 -9.75 9.21
CA ASP A 178 11.85 -10.37 7.98
C ASP A 178 11.70 -11.89 8.15
N ARG A 179 12.71 -12.55 8.72
CA ARG A 179 12.69 -13.99 9.00
C ARG A 179 11.52 -14.38 9.89
N THR A 180 11.35 -13.74 11.04
CA THR A 180 10.23 -13.98 11.96
C THR A 180 8.89 -13.69 11.30
N THR A 181 8.79 -12.65 10.48
CA THR A 181 7.55 -12.33 9.75
C THR A 181 7.19 -13.40 8.73
N ILE A 182 8.19 -13.99 8.07
CA ILE A 182 7.97 -15.07 7.09
C ILE A 182 7.68 -16.40 7.79
N GLU A 183 8.50 -16.78 8.76
CA GLU A 183 8.48 -18.11 9.38
C GLU A 183 7.43 -18.23 10.47
N ASP A 184 7.34 -17.23 11.36
CA ASP A 184 6.48 -17.30 12.55
C ASP A 184 5.09 -16.70 12.29
N VAL A 185 5.03 -15.58 11.56
CA VAL A 185 3.75 -14.92 11.21
C VAL A 185 3.15 -15.51 9.93
N GLY A 186 3.95 -16.15 9.09
CA GLY A 186 3.50 -16.83 7.86
C GLY A 186 3.22 -15.89 6.69
N ILE A 187 3.76 -14.67 6.68
CA ILE A 187 3.61 -13.73 5.57
C ILE A 187 4.69 -14.03 4.52
N PRO A 188 4.34 -14.41 3.28
CA PRO A 188 5.34 -14.74 2.27
C PRO A 188 6.26 -13.55 1.93
N GLY A 189 7.55 -13.82 1.68
CA GLY A 189 8.54 -12.82 1.25
C GLY A 189 8.09 -11.92 0.10
N PRO A 190 7.47 -12.45 -0.97
CA PRO A 190 6.92 -11.62 -2.05
C PRO A 190 5.86 -10.61 -1.60
N VAL A 191 5.10 -10.90 -0.54
CA VAL A 191 4.11 -9.97 0.02
C VAL A 191 4.80 -8.82 0.74
N LEU A 192 5.88 -9.09 1.48
CA LEU A 192 6.69 -8.06 2.12
C LEU A 192 7.35 -7.15 1.09
N MET A 193 7.91 -7.74 0.03
CA MET A 193 8.48 -7.03 -1.11
C MET A 193 7.44 -6.11 -1.80
N GLU A 194 6.21 -6.59 -1.98
CA GLU A 194 5.13 -5.76 -2.56
C GLU A 194 4.79 -4.55 -1.68
N ARG A 195 4.88 -4.72 -0.36
CA ARG A 195 4.66 -3.64 0.62
C ARG A 195 5.79 -2.62 0.59
N ALA A 196 7.05 -3.06 0.52
CA ALA A 196 8.22 -2.19 0.39
C ALA A 196 8.16 -1.39 -0.92
N ALA A 197 7.92 -2.08 -2.04
CA ALA A 197 7.73 -1.49 -3.35
C ALA A 197 6.59 -0.46 -3.41
N LEU A 198 5.50 -0.67 -2.67
CA LEU A 198 4.41 0.30 -2.58
C LEU A 198 4.83 1.59 -1.87
N GLY A 199 5.67 1.50 -0.84
CA GLY A 199 6.25 2.66 -0.18
C GLY A 199 7.09 3.48 -1.16
N LEU A 200 7.99 2.79 -1.88
CA LEU A 200 8.86 3.39 -2.88
C LEU A 200 8.07 4.03 -4.03
N SER A 201 7.14 3.29 -4.63
CA SER A 201 6.30 3.77 -5.74
C SER A 201 5.46 4.98 -5.35
N ARG A 202 4.89 4.99 -4.15
CA ARG A 202 4.14 6.15 -3.64
C ARG A 202 5.03 7.37 -3.48
N LEU A 203 6.25 7.21 -2.96
CA LEU A 203 7.20 8.30 -2.84
C LEU A 203 7.54 8.89 -4.20
N ILE A 204 7.81 8.05 -5.20
CA ILE A 204 8.11 8.49 -6.57
C ILE A 204 6.92 9.23 -7.18
N LEU A 205 5.72 8.66 -7.13
CA LEU A 205 4.52 9.28 -7.69
C LEU A 205 4.18 10.62 -7.02
N MET A 206 4.43 10.77 -5.72
CA MET A 206 4.15 12.03 -5.02
C MET A 206 5.22 13.10 -5.24
N ARG A 207 6.51 12.71 -5.22
CA ARG A 207 7.63 13.67 -5.21
C ARG A 207 8.14 13.99 -6.61
N TYR A 208 7.95 13.07 -7.55
CA TYR A 208 8.46 13.16 -8.92
C TYR A 208 7.41 12.70 -9.95
N PRO A 209 6.20 13.28 -9.96
CA PRO A 209 5.15 12.88 -10.90
C PRO A 209 5.60 13.11 -12.34
N GLU A 210 5.25 12.17 -13.23
CA GLU A 210 5.48 12.22 -14.68
C GLU A 210 6.96 12.31 -15.13
N ARG A 211 7.91 12.29 -14.19
CA ARG A 211 9.34 12.31 -14.51
C ARG A 211 9.84 10.96 -14.99
N HIS A 212 10.65 10.96 -16.04
CA HIS A 212 11.33 9.78 -16.57
C HIS A 212 12.22 9.15 -15.49
N THR A 213 11.74 8.04 -14.92
CA THR A 213 12.36 7.38 -13.78
C THR A 213 13.13 6.16 -14.23
N LEU A 214 14.42 6.12 -13.90
CA LEU A 214 15.29 4.96 -14.10
C LEU A 214 15.41 4.20 -12.77
N ILE A 215 14.94 2.97 -12.72
CA ILE A 215 15.14 2.08 -11.56
C ILE A 215 16.29 1.13 -11.85
N VAL A 216 17.30 1.14 -10.96
CA VAL A 216 18.54 0.39 -11.11
C VAL A 216 18.55 -0.77 -10.10
N CYS A 217 18.28 -1.98 -10.59
CA CYS A 217 18.09 -3.16 -9.74
C CYS A 217 19.32 -4.06 -9.70
N GLY A 218 19.71 -4.44 -8.48
CA GLY A 218 20.65 -5.52 -8.23
C GLY A 218 20.02 -6.91 -8.37
N GLN A 219 20.77 -7.92 -7.97
CA GLN A 219 20.35 -9.32 -8.08
C GLN A 219 19.62 -9.86 -6.83
N GLY A 220 19.73 -9.17 -5.69
CA GLY A 220 19.12 -9.58 -4.42
C GLY A 220 17.73 -9.00 -4.19
N ASN A 221 17.25 -9.10 -2.95
CA ASN A 221 15.91 -8.67 -2.56
C ASN A 221 15.67 -7.17 -2.78
N ASN A 222 16.68 -6.31 -2.58
CA ASN A 222 16.53 -4.86 -2.88
C ASN A 222 16.23 -4.62 -4.38
N GLY A 223 16.86 -5.41 -5.26
CA GLY A 223 16.53 -5.40 -6.69
C GLY A 223 15.11 -5.91 -6.97
N GLY A 224 14.64 -6.87 -6.16
CA GLY A 224 13.25 -7.32 -6.17
C GLY A 224 12.25 -6.23 -5.77
N ASP A 225 12.55 -5.43 -4.75
CA ASP A 225 11.74 -4.27 -4.37
C ASP A 225 11.66 -3.26 -5.53
N GLY A 226 12.79 -2.99 -6.18
CA GLY A 226 12.86 -2.14 -7.36
C GLY A 226 12.05 -2.68 -8.55
N LEU A 227 12.10 -3.99 -8.80
CA LEU A 227 11.32 -4.64 -9.86
C LEU A 227 9.82 -4.59 -9.60
N ALA A 228 9.40 -4.82 -8.35
CA ALA A 228 8.02 -4.67 -7.92
C ALA A 228 7.56 -3.21 -8.06
N ALA A 229 8.40 -2.25 -7.65
CA ALA A 229 8.10 -0.82 -7.78
C ALA A 229 8.01 -0.38 -9.24
N ALA A 230 8.91 -0.84 -10.10
CA ALA A 230 8.86 -0.59 -11.54
C ALA A 230 7.54 -1.06 -12.15
N ARG A 231 7.06 -2.25 -11.75
CA ARG A 231 5.75 -2.76 -12.17
C ARG A 231 4.61 -1.87 -11.68
N GLN A 232 4.61 -1.49 -10.41
CA GLN A 232 3.56 -0.63 -9.84
C GLN A 232 3.51 0.74 -10.52
N LEU A 233 4.68 1.36 -10.75
CA LEU A 233 4.80 2.64 -11.45
C LEU A 233 4.32 2.55 -12.91
N HIS A 234 4.74 1.52 -13.63
CA HIS A 234 4.30 1.28 -15.01
C HIS A 234 2.78 1.12 -15.10
N LEU A 235 2.18 0.32 -14.22
CA LEU A 235 0.73 0.12 -14.16
C LEU A 235 -0.03 1.38 -13.75
N ALA A 236 0.63 2.32 -13.06
CA ALA A 236 0.09 3.64 -12.75
C ALA A 236 0.23 4.65 -13.91
N GLY A 237 0.82 4.25 -15.05
CA GLY A 237 1.07 5.11 -16.19
C GLY A 237 2.29 6.03 -16.02
N HIS A 238 3.13 5.79 -15.01
CA HIS A 238 4.33 6.60 -14.76
C HIS A 238 5.46 6.22 -15.75
N PRO A 239 6.18 7.19 -16.35
CA PRO A 239 7.29 6.91 -17.24
C PRO A 239 8.45 6.24 -16.50
N VAL A 240 8.57 4.92 -16.61
CA VAL A 240 9.58 4.13 -15.90
C VAL A 240 10.33 3.18 -16.82
N VAL A 241 11.65 3.17 -16.69
CA VAL A 241 12.54 2.17 -17.26
C VAL A 241 13.24 1.47 -16.10
N CYS A 242 13.33 0.15 -16.17
CA CYS A 242 13.97 -0.63 -15.11
C CYS A 242 15.14 -1.42 -15.70
N VAL A 243 16.32 -1.24 -15.13
CA VAL A 243 17.54 -1.92 -15.55
C VAL A 243 17.95 -2.91 -14.47
N VAL A 244 18.38 -4.11 -14.87
CA VAL A 244 18.67 -5.21 -13.95
C VAL A 244 20.07 -5.73 -14.23
N ILE A 245 20.88 -5.81 -13.18
CA ILE A 245 22.30 -6.18 -13.31
C ILE A 245 22.48 -7.61 -13.81
N ALA A 246 21.56 -8.50 -13.46
CA ALA A 246 21.59 -9.89 -13.88
C ALA A 246 21.19 -10.01 -15.36
N SER A 247 22.01 -10.72 -16.14
CA SER A 247 21.74 -10.98 -17.56
C SER A 247 20.60 -11.99 -17.77
N SER A 248 20.22 -12.75 -16.73
CA SER A 248 19.08 -13.67 -16.77
C SER A 248 18.41 -13.80 -15.39
N PRO A 249 17.14 -14.25 -15.32
CA PRO A 249 16.43 -14.47 -14.06
C PRO A 249 17.10 -15.48 -13.13
N ALA A 250 17.93 -16.39 -13.67
CA ALA A 250 18.65 -17.40 -12.88
C ALA A 250 19.69 -16.80 -11.93
N GLY A 251 20.15 -15.57 -12.20
CA GLY A 251 21.06 -14.84 -11.33
C GLY A 251 20.36 -14.06 -10.20
N LEU A 252 19.02 -14.06 -10.15
CA LEU A 252 18.24 -13.29 -9.18
C LEU A 252 17.89 -14.13 -7.94
N SER A 253 17.67 -13.48 -6.80
CA SER A 253 17.03 -14.14 -5.66
C SER A 253 15.63 -14.64 -6.04
N PRO A 254 15.07 -15.65 -5.36
CA PRO A 254 13.76 -16.21 -5.71
C PRO A 254 12.64 -15.15 -5.82
N ASP A 255 12.58 -14.23 -4.86
CA ASP A 255 11.56 -13.17 -4.84
C ASP A 255 11.83 -12.09 -5.91
N ALA A 256 13.10 -11.77 -6.18
CA ALA A 256 13.47 -10.88 -7.27
C ALA A 256 13.16 -11.50 -8.64
N ALA A 257 13.39 -12.80 -8.83
CA ALA A 257 13.06 -13.53 -10.05
C ALA A 257 11.54 -13.55 -10.30
N LEU A 258 10.74 -13.74 -9.24
CA LEU A 258 9.29 -13.66 -9.31
C LEU A 258 8.83 -12.26 -9.78
N ASN A 259 9.40 -11.20 -9.20
CA ASN A 259 9.05 -9.82 -9.57
C ASN A 259 9.58 -9.41 -10.94
N PHE A 260 10.73 -9.93 -11.37
CA PHE A 260 11.24 -9.78 -12.73
C PHE A 260 10.23 -10.31 -13.75
N GLU A 261 9.74 -11.53 -13.55
CA GLU A 261 8.79 -12.14 -14.46
C GLU A 261 7.43 -11.43 -14.44
N ALA A 262 6.98 -10.99 -13.26
CA ALA A 262 5.76 -10.21 -13.13
C ALA A 262 5.87 -8.84 -13.83
N ALA A 263 6.99 -8.13 -13.68
CA ALA A 263 7.25 -6.86 -14.36
C ALA A 263 7.31 -7.04 -15.89
N ARG A 264 7.97 -8.11 -16.36
CA ARG A 264 8.04 -8.47 -17.78
C ARG A 264 6.65 -8.72 -18.37
N LYS A 265 5.82 -9.51 -17.69
CA LYS A 265 4.43 -9.78 -18.11
C LYS A 265 3.54 -8.54 -18.10
N ALA A 266 3.81 -7.59 -17.20
CA ALA A 266 3.07 -6.35 -17.11
C ALA A 266 3.43 -5.35 -18.22
N GLY A 267 4.50 -5.58 -18.99
CA GLY A 267 4.93 -4.68 -20.08
C GLY A 267 5.92 -3.60 -19.67
N VAL A 268 6.55 -3.72 -18.49
CA VAL A 268 7.61 -2.79 -18.05
C VAL A 268 8.76 -2.79 -19.07
N ASN A 269 9.30 -1.61 -19.39
CA ASN A 269 10.52 -1.48 -20.20
C ASN A 269 11.73 -1.95 -19.38
N LEU A 270 11.95 -3.28 -19.38
CA LEU A 270 13.04 -3.95 -18.69
C LEU A 270 14.27 -4.06 -19.60
N ARG A 271 15.44 -3.74 -19.05
CA ARG A 271 16.74 -3.96 -19.69
C ARG A 271 17.63 -4.78 -18.77
N THR A 272 18.33 -5.76 -19.33
CA THR A 272 19.28 -6.62 -18.60
C THR A 272 20.66 -6.47 -19.19
N GLY A 273 21.69 -6.73 -18.39
CA GLY A 273 23.06 -6.71 -18.90
C GLY A 273 23.47 -5.29 -19.28
N ASP A 274 23.92 -5.06 -20.52
CA ASP A 274 24.47 -3.78 -20.93
C ASP A 274 23.36 -2.77 -21.26
N VAL A 275 23.43 -1.63 -20.58
CA VAL A 275 22.39 -0.60 -20.62
C VAL A 275 22.94 0.58 -21.43
N PRO A 276 22.24 1.05 -22.47
CA PRO A 276 22.66 2.22 -23.24
C PRO A 276 22.82 3.49 -22.38
N ASP A 277 23.82 4.30 -22.69
CA ASP A 277 24.14 5.54 -21.96
C ASP A 277 22.97 6.54 -21.93
N TYR A 278 22.19 6.63 -23.02
CA TYR A 278 21.06 7.56 -23.11
C TYR A 278 20.02 7.36 -21.99
N LEU A 279 19.85 6.13 -21.48
CA LEU A 279 18.92 5.88 -20.37
C LEU A 279 19.37 6.54 -19.06
N TRP A 280 20.68 6.70 -18.86
CA TRP A 280 21.25 7.38 -17.71
C TRP A 280 21.24 8.91 -17.90
N GLU A 281 21.40 9.37 -19.14
CA GLU A 281 21.44 10.80 -19.50
C GLU A 281 20.05 11.43 -19.47
N GLU A 282 19.02 10.73 -19.95
CA GLU A 282 17.64 11.19 -20.02
C GLU A 282 16.85 10.96 -18.73
N ALA A 283 17.42 10.27 -17.73
CA ALA A 283 16.77 10.04 -16.46
C ALA A 283 16.58 11.35 -15.67
N GLU A 284 15.34 11.65 -15.33
CA GLU A 284 14.97 12.80 -14.50
C GLU A 284 14.88 12.44 -13.01
N VAL A 285 14.86 11.14 -12.70
CA VAL A 285 14.99 10.55 -11.36
C VAL A 285 15.69 9.19 -11.50
N VAL A 286 16.61 8.90 -10.60
CA VAL A 286 17.21 7.56 -10.50
C VAL A 286 16.84 6.93 -9.17
N VAL A 287 16.39 5.68 -9.21
CA VAL A 287 16.08 4.89 -8.03
C VAL A 287 17.15 3.81 -7.87
N ASP A 288 17.89 3.90 -6.78
CA ASP A 288 18.94 2.97 -6.41
C ASP A 288 18.35 1.78 -5.65
N CYS A 289 18.28 0.65 -6.34
CA CYS A 289 17.87 -0.65 -5.83
C CYS A 289 19.00 -1.69 -6.01
N LEU A 290 20.26 -1.25 -6.07
CA LEU A 290 21.40 -2.12 -6.34
C LEU A 290 21.70 -3.05 -5.16
N LEU A 291 21.88 -2.47 -3.98
CA LEU A 291 22.27 -3.17 -2.76
C LEU A 291 21.40 -2.67 -1.60
N GLY A 292 20.98 -3.58 -0.73
CA GLY A 292 20.30 -3.22 0.51
C GLY A 292 21.15 -3.57 1.73
N THR A 293 20.52 -3.63 2.89
CA THR A 293 21.12 -4.05 4.17
C THR A 293 21.83 -5.43 4.12
N GLY A 294 21.58 -6.24 3.09
CA GLY A 294 22.24 -7.52 2.79
C GLY A 294 23.73 -7.44 2.45
N ALA A 295 24.20 -6.32 1.90
CA ALA A 295 25.52 -6.22 1.29
C ALA A 295 26.67 -6.09 2.29
N SER A 296 27.84 -6.63 1.94
CA SER A 296 29.07 -6.49 2.72
C SER A 296 30.31 -6.46 1.82
N GLY A 297 31.35 -5.74 2.29
CA GLY A 297 32.60 -5.57 1.54
C GLY A 297 32.56 -4.46 0.50
N GLU A 298 33.65 -4.30 -0.24
CA GLU A 298 33.79 -3.28 -1.28
C GLU A 298 32.94 -3.59 -2.52
N LEU A 299 32.44 -2.55 -3.18
CA LEU A 299 31.75 -2.69 -4.46
C LEU A 299 32.70 -3.24 -5.52
N ARG A 300 32.22 -4.19 -6.33
CA ARG A 300 33.02 -4.84 -7.38
C ARG A 300 32.24 -5.02 -8.67
N GLY A 301 32.98 -5.09 -9.77
CA GLY A 301 32.42 -5.36 -11.11
C GLY A 301 31.31 -4.38 -11.48
N LYS A 302 30.25 -4.90 -12.11
CA LYS A 302 29.13 -4.10 -12.61
C LYS A 302 28.36 -3.34 -11.53
N VAL A 303 28.38 -3.81 -10.28
CA VAL A 303 27.74 -3.10 -9.17
C VAL A 303 28.47 -1.80 -8.88
N ALA A 304 29.81 -1.82 -8.85
CA ALA A 304 30.62 -0.62 -8.66
C ALA A 304 30.45 0.37 -9.82
N GLU A 305 30.41 -0.15 -11.04
CA GLU A 305 30.16 0.66 -12.24
C GLU A 305 28.81 1.38 -12.17
N TRP A 306 27.73 0.66 -11.85
CA TRP A 306 26.40 1.27 -11.78
C TRP A 306 26.24 2.21 -10.59
N ALA A 307 26.88 1.92 -9.45
CA ALA A 307 26.94 2.86 -8.33
C ALA A 307 27.67 4.17 -8.73
N ALA A 308 28.75 4.09 -9.50
CA ALA A 308 29.41 5.27 -10.05
C ALA A 308 28.48 6.06 -10.99
N ARG A 309 27.73 5.40 -11.88
CA ARG A 309 26.75 6.04 -12.77
C ARG A 309 25.61 6.73 -11.99
N ILE A 310 25.14 6.12 -10.89
CA ILE A 310 24.15 6.72 -9.98
C ILE A 310 24.73 8.01 -9.37
N ASN A 311 25.97 7.96 -8.87
CA ASN A 311 26.64 9.13 -8.30
C ASN A 311 26.87 10.24 -9.33
N GLU A 312 27.24 9.89 -10.57
CA GLU A 312 27.37 10.84 -11.69
C GLU A 312 26.05 11.52 -12.01
N ALA A 313 24.93 10.77 -12.03
CA ALA A 313 23.60 11.36 -12.21
C ALA A 313 23.27 12.34 -11.07
N GLY A 314 23.57 11.96 -9.82
CA GLY A 314 23.41 12.84 -8.65
C GLY A 314 24.25 14.12 -8.76
N ALA A 315 25.49 14.02 -9.23
CA ALA A 315 26.38 15.16 -9.45
C ALA A 315 25.87 16.11 -10.55
N ARG A 316 25.10 15.62 -11.52
CA ARG A 316 24.39 16.45 -12.51
C ARG A 316 23.13 17.13 -11.96
N GLY A 317 22.74 16.83 -10.72
CA GLY A 317 21.53 17.35 -10.08
C GLY A 317 20.28 16.49 -10.29
N VAL A 318 20.42 15.27 -10.81
CA VAL A 318 19.31 14.32 -10.90
C VAL A 318 19.01 13.77 -9.49
N PRO A 319 17.76 13.83 -9.00
CA PRO A 319 17.40 13.26 -7.71
C PRO A 319 17.65 11.75 -7.67
N ILE A 320 18.33 11.31 -6.61
CA ILE A 320 18.58 9.89 -6.33
C ILE A 320 17.69 9.44 -5.16
N VAL A 321 16.96 8.35 -5.35
CA VAL A 321 16.13 7.72 -4.31
C VAL A 321 16.69 6.34 -4.02
N ALA A 322 17.26 6.14 -2.83
CA ALA A 322 17.72 4.84 -2.40
C ALA A 322 16.58 4.01 -1.80
N CYS A 323 16.48 2.75 -2.23
CA CYS A 323 15.60 1.75 -1.63
C CYS A 323 16.34 1.06 -0.48
N ASP A 324 15.72 1.05 0.71
CA ASP A 324 16.31 0.60 1.98
C ASP A 324 17.48 1.49 2.44
N VAL A 325 18.65 1.35 1.79
CA VAL A 325 19.87 2.13 2.07
C VAL A 325 20.57 2.50 0.76
N PRO A 326 21.33 3.62 0.70
CA PRO A 326 22.17 3.92 -0.45
C PRO A 326 23.19 2.80 -0.71
N SER A 327 23.39 2.45 -1.97
CA SER A 327 24.28 1.35 -2.34
C SER A 327 25.75 1.78 -2.31
N GLY A 328 26.50 1.22 -1.36
CA GLY A 328 27.94 1.48 -1.17
C GLY A 328 28.23 2.61 -0.20
#